data_AF-A0A1X1ZVQ7-F1
#
_entry.id   AF-A0A1X1ZVQ7-F1
#
_cell.length_a   1.000
_cell.length_b   1.000
_cell.length_c   1.000
_cell.angle_alpha   90.00
_cell.angle_beta   90.00
_cell.angle_gamma   90.00
#
_symmetry.space_group_name_H-M   'P 1'
#
loop_
_entity.id
_entity.type
_entity.pdbx_description
1 polymer ?
#
loop_
_entity_poly.entity_id
_entity_poly.type
_entity_poly.pdbx_seq_one_letter_code
_entity_poly.pdbx_strand_id
1 'polypeptide(L)'
;MTTTTTPKFQLPAGAVDVDAWEIASTAPDGLPIVYRGFDGSERVVDRPDYKHDIAIGIGGRQYLDGDVTRNVFVVTPIDGPAEARQFAGALIAAADECERYDAIEAGR
;
A
#
# COMPACT_ATOMS: atom_id res chain seq x y z
N MET A 1 23.05 -34.79 5.37
CA MET A 1 22.89 -33.46 6.00
C MET A 1 22.78 -32.46 4.86
N THR A 2 21.57 -32.09 4.47
CA THR A 2 21.35 -31.22 3.30
C THR A 2 21.33 -29.78 3.80
N THR A 3 22.36 -29.00 3.47
CA THR A 3 22.37 -27.56 3.73
C THR A 3 21.40 -26.89 2.78
N THR A 4 20.20 -26.55 3.27
CA THR A 4 19.28 -25.65 2.57
C THR A 4 19.92 -24.27 2.58
N THR A 5 20.56 -23.90 1.47
CA THR A 5 21.00 -22.52 1.23
C THR A 5 19.75 -21.67 1.12
N THR A 6 19.39 -20.93 2.18
CA THR A 6 18.36 -19.90 2.08
C THR A 6 18.80 -18.92 0.99
N PRO A 7 17.99 -18.70 -0.07
CA PRO A 7 18.31 -17.69 -1.06
C PRO A 7 18.46 -16.35 -0.32
N LYS A 8 19.64 -15.73 -0.42
CA LYS A 8 19.87 -14.41 0.17
C LYS A 8 19.23 -13.38 -0.74
N PHE A 9 17.94 -13.10 -0.53
CA PHE A 9 17.26 -12.01 -1.20
C PHE A 9 17.84 -10.68 -0.72
N GLN A 10 18.31 -9.86 -1.66
CA GLN A 10 18.71 -8.50 -1.33
C GLN A 10 17.52 -7.72 -0.79
N LEU A 11 17.77 -6.90 0.24
CA LEU A 11 16.74 -6.01 0.77
C LEU A 11 16.36 -4.99 -0.31
N PRO A 12 15.07 -4.60 -0.42
CA PRO A 12 14.66 -3.55 -1.34
C PRO A 12 15.44 -2.25 -1.04
N ALA A 13 15.98 -1.63 -2.09
CA ALA A 13 16.69 -0.37 -1.94
C ALA A 13 15.77 0.69 -1.29
N GLY A 14 16.26 1.32 -0.22
CA GLY A 14 15.55 2.34 0.55
C GLY A 14 14.55 1.80 1.58
N ALA A 15 14.45 0.48 1.76
CA ALA A 15 13.67 -0.09 2.85
C ALA A 15 14.30 0.25 4.20
N VAL A 16 13.46 0.73 5.12
CA VAL A 16 13.78 1.00 6.52
C VAL A 16 13.36 -0.19 7.38
N ASP A 17 12.22 -0.80 7.06
CA ASP A 17 11.73 -2.03 7.68
C ASP A 17 11.22 -3.01 6.64
N VAL A 18 11.31 -4.31 6.93
CA VAL A 18 10.98 -5.39 6.01
C VAL A 18 10.32 -6.54 6.78
N ASP A 19 9.09 -6.87 6.39
CA ASP A 19 8.32 -7.93 7.02
C ASP A 19 8.85 -9.33 6.70
N ALA A 20 8.32 -10.31 7.42
CA ALA A 20 8.50 -11.72 7.07
C ALA A 20 7.84 -12.05 5.73
N TRP A 21 8.30 -13.13 5.10
CA TRP A 21 7.66 -13.66 3.90
C TRP A 21 6.30 -14.26 4.21
N GLU A 22 5.33 -13.97 3.35
CA GLU A 22 3.95 -14.44 3.39
C GLU A 22 3.60 -15.20 2.12
N ILE A 23 2.70 -16.18 2.26
CA ILE A 23 2.11 -16.91 1.14
C ILE A 23 0.69 -16.36 0.93
N ALA A 24 0.47 -15.73 -0.21
CA ALA A 24 -0.83 -15.24 -0.65
C ALA A 24 -1.64 -16.31 -1.41
N SER A 25 -2.78 -15.89 -1.97
CA SER A 25 -3.54 -16.67 -2.94
C SER A 25 -2.69 -17.11 -4.13
N THR A 26 -3.12 -18.18 -4.79
CA THR A 26 -2.48 -18.69 -6.01
C THR A 26 -2.65 -17.73 -7.17
N ALA A 27 -1.58 -17.52 -7.93
CA ALA A 27 -1.60 -16.80 -9.20
C ALA A 27 -2.39 -17.60 -10.27
N PRO A 28 -2.72 -17.00 -11.43
CA PRO A 28 -3.45 -17.68 -12.51
C PRO A 28 -2.76 -18.94 -13.04
N ASP A 29 -1.45 -19.07 -12.84
CA ASP A 29 -0.65 -20.25 -13.20
C ASP A 29 -0.73 -21.39 -12.16
N GLY A 30 -1.49 -21.20 -11.07
CA GLY A 30 -1.65 -22.18 -10.00
C GLY A 30 -0.52 -22.18 -8.96
N LEU A 31 0.49 -21.33 -9.10
CA LEU A 31 1.59 -21.23 -8.12
C LEU A 31 1.24 -20.25 -6.99
N PRO A 32 1.71 -20.51 -5.75
CA PRO A 32 1.51 -19.58 -4.65
C PRO A 32 2.26 -18.27 -4.90
N ILE A 33 1.60 -17.14 -4.69
CA ILE A 33 2.27 -15.84 -4.67
C ILE A 33 2.98 -15.71 -3.33
N VAL A 34 4.32 -15.63 -3.35
CA VAL A 34 5.12 -15.45 -2.14
C VAL A 34 5.74 -14.06 -2.17
N TYR A 35 5.42 -13.24 -1.17
CA TYR A 35 5.89 -11.86 -1.08
C TYR A 35 6.19 -11.47 0.37
N ARG A 36 6.89 -10.36 0.58
CA ARG A 36 7.01 -9.67 1.87
C ARG A 36 6.74 -8.18 1.72
N GLY A 37 6.16 -7.58 2.75
CA GLY A 37 6.02 -6.13 2.85
C GLY A 37 7.34 -5.44 3.17
N PHE A 38 7.43 -4.16 2.84
CA PHE A 38 8.47 -3.28 3.38
C PHE A 38 7.97 -1.84 3.47
N ASP A 39 8.50 -1.13 4.45
CA ASP A 39 8.34 0.30 4.62
C ASP A 39 9.67 1.00 4.28
N GLY A 40 9.56 2.13 3.59
CA GLY A 40 10.66 3.00 3.19
C GLY A 40 10.69 4.29 3.99
N SER A 41 11.22 5.35 3.38
CA SER A 41 11.29 6.67 4.03
C SER A 41 9.90 7.30 4.19
N GLU A 42 9.70 8.00 5.30
CA GLU A 42 8.53 8.83 5.57
C GLU A 42 8.92 10.33 5.58
N ARG A 43 7.98 11.19 5.17
CA ARG A 43 8.09 12.65 5.24
C ARG A 43 6.83 13.21 5.88
N VAL A 44 7.00 14.09 6.87
CA VAL A 44 5.88 14.77 7.52
C VAL A 44 5.70 16.16 6.90
N VAL A 45 4.45 16.47 6.54
CA VAL A 45 4.03 17.80 6.13
C VAL A 45 3.34 18.44 7.34
N ASP A 46 4.04 19.36 7.97
CA ASP A 46 3.55 20.15 9.09
C ASP A 46 2.36 21.02 8.64
N ARG A 47 1.28 20.99 9.42
CA ARG A 47 0.06 21.75 9.16
C ARG A 47 -0.35 22.52 10.43
N PRO A 48 0.28 23.68 10.71
CA PRO A 48 0.09 24.40 11.97
C PRO A 48 -1.35 24.90 12.19
N ASP A 49 -2.11 25.10 11.11
CA ASP A 49 -3.51 25.53 11.16
C ASP A 49 -4.50 24.36 11.31
N TYR A 50 -4.02 23.11 11.30
CA TYR A 50 -4.83 21.91 11.37
C TYR A 50 -4.51 21.11 12.64
N LYS A 51 -5.47 20.27 13.06
CA LYS A 51 -5.31 19.44 14.26
C LYS A 51 -4.17 18.41 14.13
N HIS A 52 -3.84 18.04 12.90
CA HIS A 52 -2.91 16.96 12.61
C HIS A 52 -2.06 17.22 11.38
N ASP A 53 -0.83 16.72 11.41
CA ASP A 53 0.04 16.65 10.26
C ASP A 53 -0.39 15.57 9.26
N ILE A 54 0.16 15.64 8.05
CA ILE A 54 0.08 14.55 7.09
C ILE A 54 1.43 13.88 7.00
N ALA A 55 1.45 12.55 7.02
CA ALA A 55 2.63 11.78 6.68
C ALA A 55 2.53 11.24 5.25
N ILE A 56 3.65 11.28 4.52
CA ILE A 56 3.80 10.71 3.18
C ILE A 56 4.89 9.65 3.27
N GLY A 57 4.49 8.40 3.10
CA GLY A 57 5.36 7.23 3.18
C GLY A 57 5.61 6.60 1.81
N ILE A 58 6.69 5.82 1.74
CA ILE A 58 6.95 4.87 0.67
C ILE A 58 6.85 3.49 1.28
N GLY A 59 6.17 2.57 0.61
CA GLY A 59 6.14 1.16 0.99
C GLY A 59 6.02 0.29 -0.24
N GLY A 60 5.91 -1.01 -0.05
CA GLY A 60 5.79 -1.90 -1.19
C GLY A 60 5.82 -3.37 -0.86
N ARG A 61 5.97 -4.17 -1.91
CA ARG A 61 6.12 -5.61 -1.81
C ARG A 61 7.35 -6.05 -2.58
N GLN A 62 8.07 -7.02 -2.02
CA GLN A 62 9.09 -7.78 -2.73
C GLN A 62 8.59 -9.21 -2.93
N TYR A 63 8.69 -9.71 -4.15
CA TYR A 63 8.28 -11.04 -4.56
C TYR A 63 9.47 -12.00 -4.62
N LEU A 64 9.20 -13.31 -4.55
CA LEU A 64 10.22 -14.36 -4.49
C LEU A 64 11.06 -14.47 -5.78
N ASP A 65 10.53 -14.02 -6.91
CA ASP A 65 11.25 -13.91 -8.18
C ASP A 65 12.23 -12.72 -8.22
N GLY A 66 12.20 -11.85 -7.20
CA GLY A 66 13.03 -10.67 -7.09
C GLY A 66 12.34 -9.37 -7.49
N ASP A 67 11.11 -9.42 -8.00
CA ASP A 67 10.36 -8.23 -8.37
C ASP A 67 10.00 -7.39 -7.14
N VAL A 68 10.00 -6.07 -7.31
CA VAL A 68 9.69 -5.11 -6.25
C VAL A 68 8.69 -4.09 -6.76
N THR A 69 7.50 -4.06 -6.15
CA THR A 69 6.51 -3.00 -6.36
C THR A 69 6.64 -1.94 -5.27
N ARG A 70 6.43 -0.67 -5.63
CA ARG A 70 6.50 0.48 -4.72
C ARG A 70 5.24 1.30 -4.83
N ASN A 71 4.76 1.76 -3.69
CA ASN A 71 3.61 2.64 -3.56
C ASN A 71 4.01 3.85 -2.72
N VAL A 72 3.50 5.02 -3.10
CA VAL A 72 3.47 6.19 -2.23
C VAL A 72 2.13 6.18 -1.53
N PHE A 73 2.14 6.32 -0.21
CA PHE A 73 0.92 6.38 0.58
C PHE A 73 0.88 7.63 1.44
N VAL A 74 -0.35 8.08 1.73
CA VAL A 74 -0.60 9.21 2.60
C VAL A 74 -1.23 8.68 3.87
N VAL A 75 -0.61 8.97 5.01
CA VAL A 75 -1.15 8.67 6.33
C VAL A 75 -1.81 9.94 6.85
N THR A 76 -3.14 9.90 6.96
CA THR A 76 -3.92 10.92 7.65
C THR A 76 -4.50 10.29 8.92
N PRO A 77 -4.30 10.89 10.10
CA PRO A 77 -4.95 10.42 11.30
C PRO A 77 -6.47 10.65 11.19
N ILE A 78 -7.21 9.72 11.78
CA ILE A 78 -8.67 9.76 11.89
C ILE A 78 -8.99 9.56 13.38
N ASP A 79 -9.57 10.57 14.02
CA ASP A 79 -9.85 10.57 15.46
C ASP A 79 -11.16 9.87 15.78
N GLY A 80 -11.14 8.56 15.62
CA GLY A 80 -12.16 7.67 16.12
C GLY A 80 -13.35 7.42 15.18
N PRO A 81 -14.35 6.67 15.64
CA PRO A 81 -15.32 6.03 14.75
C PRO A 81 -16.26 6.99 14.01
N ALA A 82 -16.52 8.18 14.54
CA ALA A 82 -17.40 9.15 13.90
C ALA A 82 -16.73 9.78 12.68
N GLU A 83 -15.49 10.25 12.85
CA GLU A 83 -14.68 10.81 11.76
C GLU A 83 -14.38 9.76 10.69
N ALA A 84 -14.09 8.53 11.10
CA ALA A 84 -13.87 7.42 10.16
C ALA A 84 -15.07 7.17 9.24
N ARG A 85 -16.29 7.22 9.78
CA ARG A 85 -17.51 7.06 8.97
C ARG A 85 -17.75 8.23 8.04
N GLN A 86 -17.47 9.46 8.47
CA GLN A 86 -17.57 10.64 7.62
C GLN A 86 -16.57 10.58 6.47
N PHE A 87 -15.31 10.24 6.76
CA PHE A 87 -14.27 10.06 5.76
C PHE A 87 -14.64 8.98 4.75
N ALA A 88 -15.10 7.82 5.21
CA ALA A 88 -15.58 6.74 4.34
C ALA A 88 -16.75 7.18 3.45
N GLY A 89 -17.72 7.91 4.00
CA GLY A 89 -18.85 8.44 3.24
C GLY A 89 -18.42 9.40 2.13
N ALA A 90 -17.45 10.27 2.40
CA ALA A 90 -16.90 11.18 1.40
C ALA A 90 -16.17 10.43 0.26
N LEU A 91 -15.39 9.40 0.60
CA LEU A 91 -14.71 8.56 -0.39
C LEU A 91 -15.68 7.82 -1.30
N ILE A 92 -16.75 7.24 -0.74
CA ILE A 92 -17.80 6.57 -1.52
C ILE A 92 -18.46 7.55 -2.49
N ALA A 93 -18.86 8.73 -1.99
CA ALA A 93 -19.51 9.73 -2.83
C ALA A 93 -18.62 10.19 -4.00
N ALA A 94 -17.31 10.32 -3.78
CA ALA A 94 -16.36 10.67 -4.83
C ALA A 94 -16.21 9.55 -5.87
N ALA A 95 -16.15 8.29 -5.43
CA ALA A 95 -16.11 7.14 -6.34
C ALA A 95 -17.37 7.06 -7.21
N ASP A 96 -18.55 7.16 -6.58
CA ASP A 96 -19.84 7.19 -7.28
C ASP A 96 -19.90 8.34 -8.30
N GLU A 97 -19.28 9.50 -8.00
CA GLU A 97 -19.19 10.62 -8.92
C GLU A 97 -18.32 10.31 -10.15
N CYS A 98 -17.14 9.72 -9.96
CA CYS A 98 -16.28 9.27 -11.06
C CYS A 98 -16.99 8.27 -11.97
N GLU A 99 -17.65 7.25 -11.39
CA GLU A 99 -18.38 6.24 -12.17
C GLU A 99 -19.49 6.87 -13.03
N ARG A 100 -20.18 7.89 -12.50
CA ARG A 100 -21.17 8.64 -13.29
C ARG A 100 -20.54 9.40 -14.44
N TYR A 101 -19.37 10.01 -14.24
CA TYR A 101 -18.66 10.71 -15.32
C TYR A 101 -18.19 9.75 -16.40
N ASP A 102 -17.60 8.62 -16.03
CA ASP A 102 -17.19 7.57 -16.96
C ASP A 102 -18.38 7.06 -17.79
N ALA A 103 -19.55 6.85 -17.16
CA ALA A 103 -20.77 6.44 -17.86
C ALA A 103 -21.29 7.50 -18.84
N ILE A 104 -21.19 8.79 -18.51
CA ILE A 104 -21.56 9.90 -19.40
C ILE A 104 -20.61 9.96 -20.59
N GLU A 105 -19.31 9.75 -20.38
CA GLU A 105 -18.30 9.81 -21.44
C GLU A 105 -18.37 8.59 -22.36
N ALA A 106 -18.65 7.39 -21.85
CA ALA A 106 -18.80 6.17 -22.63
C ALA A 106 -20.09 6.13 -23.48
N GLY A 107 -21.09 6.95 -23.14
CA GLY A 107 -22.34 7.11 -23.89
C GLY A 107 -22.35 8.23 -24.94
N ARG A 108 -21.22 8.93 -25.13
CA ARG A 108 -20.99 9.91 -26.21
C ARG A 108 -20.26 9.26 -27.38
#